data_AF-A0A441HLD6-F1
#
_entry.id   AF-A0A441HLD6-F1
#
_cell.length_a   1.000
_cell.length_b   1.000
_cell.length_c   1.000
_cell.angle_alpha   90.00
_cell.angle_beta   90.00
_cell.angle_gamma   90.00
#
_symmetry.space_group_name_H-M   'P 1'
#
loop_
_entity.id
_entity.type
_entity.pdbx_description
1 polymer ?
#
loop_
_entity_poly.entity_id
_entity_poly.type
_entity_poly.pdbx_seq_one_letter_code
_entity_poly.pdbx_strand_id
1 'polypeptide(L)'
;MNSHATITRRAALGALATLPGMAGATALPVALAATATISDPLADLIAELYVKRAEFDAIPAELVTFENEDDLVEATYGPANDCLWHHTPEPTTLRGVAEAMRYAIEEEAFLDRVAESVVKAALAFLDREVRS
;
A
#
# COMPACT_ATOMS: atom_id res chain seq x y z
N MET A 1 -22.97 -3.83 53.74
CA MET A 1 -22.48 -5.02 54.49
C MET A 1 -22.50 -6.19 53.53
N ASN A 2 -21.41 -6.39 52.78
CA ASN A 2 -20.28 -7.31 53.06
C ASN A 2 -20.64 -8.72 52.51
N SER A 3 -19.83 -9.43 51.71
CA SER A 3 -18.37 -9.43 51.61
C SER A 3 -17.89 -10.09 50.31
N HIS A 4 -16.65 -9.74 49.96
CA HIS A 4 -15.77 -10.27 48.92
C HIS A 4 -15.43 -11.78 49.03
N ALA A 5 -15.09 -12.38 47.88
CA ALA A 5 -13.98 -13.33 47.72
C ALA A 5 -13.65 -13.40 46.21
N THR A 6 -12.66 -12.68 45.67
CA THR A 6 -11.21 -13.00 45.67
C THR A 6 -10.93 -14.49 45.48
N ILE A 7 -10.62 -14.90 44.25
CA ILE A 7 -9.94 -16.17 43.98
C ILE A 7 -8.64 -15.85 43.24
N THR A 8 -7.54 -15.87 44.00
CA THR A 8 -6.16 -15.83 43.51
C THR A 8 -5.43 -17.07 44.03
N ARG A 9 -4.66 -17.70 43.13
CA ARG A 9 -3.53 -18.64 43.30
C ARG A 9 -3.78 -20.07 43.81
N ARG A 10 -3.58 -21.00 42.88
CA ARG A 10 -2.62 -22.14 42.88
C ARG A 10 -2.98 -22.99 41.66
N ALA A 11 -2.12 -23.66 40.92
CA ALA A 11 -0.68 -23.79 40.83
C ALA A 11 -0.48 -24.66 39.58
N ALA A 12 0.30 -24.21 38.61
CA ALA A 12 0.81 -25.10 37.57
C ALA A 12 2.19 -24.59 37.15
N LEU A 13 3.16 -24.76 38.06
CA LEU A 13 4.55 -24.90 37.66
C LEU A 13 4.67 -26.19 36.83
N GLY A 14 5.04 -26.04 35.57
CA GLY A 14 5.30 -27.16 34.65
C GLY A 14 6.35 -26.76 33.62
N ALA A 15 7.61 -26.78 34.06
CA ALA A 15 8.84 -27.00 33.28
C ALA A 15 8.93 -26.42 31.85
N LEU A 16 9.45 -25.20 31.73
CA LEU A 16 10.15 -24.80 30.51
C LEU A 16 11.56 -25.39 30.56
N ALA A 17 11.82 -26.34 29.67
CA ALA A 17 13.13 -26.91 29.45
C ALA A 17 14.14 -25.80 29.09
N THR A 18 15.22 -25.75 29.85
CA THR A 18 16.41 -24.95 29.61
C THR A 18 17.08 -25.41 28.32
N LEU A 19 17.06 -24.58 27.27
CA LEU A 19 17.99 -24.66 26.15
C LEU A 19 19.19 -23.75 26.45
N PRO A 20 20.44 -24.26 26.54
CA PRO A 20 21.63 -23.43 26.52
C PRO A 20 21.85 -22.89 25.11
N GLY A 21 22.14 -21.60 25.03
CA GLY A 21 22.10 -20.84 23.78
C GLY A 21 23.30 -20.96 22.84
N MET A 22 23.12 -20.33 21.69
CA MET A 22 24.14 -19.76 20.80
C MET A 22 23.44 -18.53 20.19
N ALA A 23 23.81 -17.32 20.60
CA ALA A 23 24.75 -16.48 19.87
C ALA A 23 24.24 -16.13 18.45
N GLY A 24 23.78 -14.89 18.26
CA GLY A 24 23.59 -14.29 16.94
C GLY A 24 22.22 -13.67 16.66
N ALA A 25 21.69 -12.81 17.54
CA ALA A 25 20.47 -12.06 17.26
C ALA A 25 20.66 -10.55 17.49
N THR A 26 21.57 -9.94 16.73
CA THR A 26 21.63 -8.47 16.57
C THR A 26 21.69 -8.04 15.09
N ALA A 27 21.30 -8.91 14.16
CA ALA A 27 21.22 -8.59 12.73
C ALA A 27 19.80 -8.16 12.28
N LEU A 28 18.94 -7.71 13.20
CA LEU A 28 17.55 -7.34 12.87
C LEU A 28 17.23 -5.84 12.69
N PRO A 29 18.10 -4.84 12.90
CA PRO A 29 17.73 -3.48 12.52
C PRO A 29 18.19 -3.09 11.10
N VAL A 30 19.11 -3.83 10.46
CA VAL A 30 19.65 -3.44 9.14
C VAL A 30 18.79 -3.91 7.97
N ALA A 31 18.07 -5.03 8.13
CA ALA A 31 17.18 -5.54 7.07
C ALA A 31 15.94 -4.64 6.85
N LEU A 32 15.53 -3.87 7.86
CA LEU A 32 14.43 -2.90 7.74
C LEU A 32 14.92 -1.52 7.27
N ALA A 33 16.22 -1.23 7.42
CA ALA A 33 16.83 0.05 7.03
C ALA A 33 17.36 0.07 5.59
N ALA A 34 17.36 -1.07 4.88
CA ALA A 34 17.90 -1.20 3.52
C ALA A 34 16.81 -1.35 2.43
N THR A 35 15.52 -1.20 2.75
CA THR A 35 14.56 -0.69 1.77
C THR A 35 14.76 0.81 1.66
N ALA A 36 15.89 1.22 1.08
CA ALA A 36 15.83 2.36 0.19
C ALA A 36 14.83 1.92 -0.88
N THR A 37 13.56 2.27 -0.70
CA THR A 37 12.53 2.04 -1.70
C THR A 37 13.09 2.65 -2.97
N ILE A 38 13.44 1.78 -3.93
CA ILE A 38 13.88 2.26 -5.24
C ILE A 38 12.68 3.05 -5.76
N SER A 39 12.83 4.37 -5.79
CA SER A 39 11.78 5.26 -6.26
C SER A 39 11.44 4.85 -7.68
N ASP A 40 10.15 4.66 -7.90
CA ASP A 40 9.60 4.29 -9.19
C ASP A 40 8.43 5.24 -9.42
N PRO A 41 8.51 6.12 -10.44
CA PRO A 41 7.58 7.22 -10.57
C PRO A 41 6.13 6.74 -10.76
N LEU A 42 5.92 5.56 -11.37
CA LEU A 42 4.58 4.98 -11.50
C LEU A 42 4.10 4.39 -10.18
N ALA A 43 4.92 3.60 -9.50
CA ALA A 43 4.54 3.03 -8.20
C ALA A 43 4.28 4.12 -7.15
N ASP A 44 5.09 5.18 -7.16
CA ASP A 44 5.00 6.28 -6.21
C ASP A 44 3.72 7.10 -6.47
N LEU A 45 3.35 7.31 -7.74
CA LEU A 45 2.09 7.97 -8.13
C LEU A 45 0.85 7.12 -7.76
N ILE A 46 0.89 5.79 -7.96
CA ILE A 46 -0.19 4.89 -7.55
C ILE A 46 -0.35 4.90 -6.02
N ALA A 47 0.77 4.90 -5.28
CA ALA A 47 0.73 5.00 -3.83
C ALA A 47 0.13 6.34 -3.36
N GLU A 48 0.48 7.45 -4.03
CA GLU A 48 -0.12 8.77 -3.78
C GLU A 48 -1.63 8.76 -4.03
N LEU A 49 -2.08 8.20 -5.15
CA LEU A 49 -3.50 8.05 -5.47
C LEU A 49 -4.24 7.35 -4.32
N TYR A 50 -3.74 6.21 -3.83
CA TYR A 50 -4.40 5.48 -2.76
C TYR A 50 -4.46 6.27 -1.44
N VAL A 51 -3.39 6.99 -1.09
CA VAL A 51 -3.39 7.86 0.09
C VAL A 51 -4.46 8.94 -0.06
N LYS A 52 -4.54 9.59 -1.22
CA LYS A 52 -5.49 10.66 -1.49
C LYS A 52 -6.94 10.17 -1.60
N ARG A 53 -7.16 8.97 -2.14
CA ARG A 53 -8.48 8.36 -2.18
C ARG A 53 -8.96 8.01 -0.78
N ALA A 54 -8.08 7.52 0.09
CA ALA A 54 -8.39 7.33 1.50
C ALA A 54 -8.72 8.65 2.24
N GLU A 55 -8.08 9.78 1.86
CA GLU A 55 -8.47 11.10 2.38
C GLU A 55 -9.90 11.49 1.96
N PHE A 56 -10.29 11.23 0.71
CA PHE A 56 -11.66 11.45 0.23
C PHE A 56 -12.67 10.54 0.94
N ASP A 57 -12.37 9.24 1.04
CA ASP A 57 -13.23 8.25 1.69
C ASP A 57 -13.45 8.51 3.19
N ALA A 58 -12.52 9.25 3.82
CA ALA A 58 -12.64 9.68 5.21
C ALA A 58 -13.61 10.86 5.41
N ILE A 59 -14.03 11.53 4.33
CA ILE A 59 -15.03 12.61 4.39
C ILE A 59 -16.40 11.97 4.69
N PRO A 60 -17.12 12.43 5.73
CA PRO A 60 -18.47 11.93 6.02
C PRO A 60 -19.39 12.10 4.80
N ALA A 61 -20.06 11.03 4.39
CA ALA A 61 -20.86 11.01 3.16
C ALA A 61 -21.96 12.09 3.12
N GLU A 62 -22.50 12.47 4.27
CA GLU A 62 -23.48 13.55 4.41
C GLU A 62 -22.92 14.96 4.09
N LEU A 63 -21.59 15.11 4.05
CA LEU A 63 -20.92 16.35 3.66
C LEU A 63 -20.53 16.36 2.18
N VAL A 64 -20.62 15.22 1.50
CA VAL A 64 -20.41 15.12 0.04
C VAL A 64 -21.75 15.36 -0.64
N THR A 65 -21.83 16.43 -1.42
CA THR A 65 -22.99 16.80 -2.22
C THR A 65 -22.60 16.83 -3.68
N PHE A 66 -23.60 16.72 -4.57
CA PHE A 66 -23.37 16.87 -6.00
C PHE A 66 -22.71 18.22 -6.37
N GLU A 67 -22.92 19.26 -5.56
CA GLU A 67 -22.39 20.60 -5.81
C GLU A 67 -20.92 20.76 -5.39
N ASN A 68 -20.41 19.93 -4.46
CA ASN A 68 -19.04 20.04 -3.94
C ASN A 68 -18.15 18.83 -4.25
N GLU A 69 -18.71 17.74 -4.79
CA GLU A 69 -17.97 16.50 -5.04
C GLU A 69 -16.74 16.75 -5.92
N ASP A 70 -16.89 17.48 -7.03
CA ASP A 70 -15.77 17.79 -7.94
C ASP A 70 -14.65 18.55 -7.23
N ASP A 71 -14.98 19.53 -6.39
CA ASP A 71 -13.99 20.29 -5.60
C ASP A 71 -13.29 19.41 -4.56
N LEU A 72 -14.02 18.47 -3.95
CA LEU A 72 -13.46 17.50 -3.00
C LEU A 72 -12.55 16.49 -3.71
N VAL A 73 -12.91 16.05 -4.91
CA VAL A 73 -12.07 15.18 -5.75
C VAL A 73 -10.79 15.92 -6.13
N GLU A 74 -10.89 17.15 -6.64
CA GLU A 74 -9.73 17.97 -7.01
C GLU A 74 -8.81 18.25 -5.81
N ALA A 75 -9.37 18.46 -4.62
CA ALA A 75 -8.60 18.66 -3.40
C ALA A 75 -7.93 17.38 -2.85
N THR A 76 -8.35 16.20 -3.33
CA THR A 76 -7.86 14.89 -2.85
C THR A 76 -7.15 14.12 -3.95
N TYR A 77 -7.82 13.16 -4.59
CA TYR A 77 -7.22 12.18 -5.48
C TYR A 77 -7.28 12.58 -6.96
N GLY A 78 -8.08 13.60 -7.31
CA GLY A 78 -8.27 14.10 -8.67
C GLY A 78 -6.96 14.35 -9.41
N PRO A 79 -6.00 15.10 -8.85
CA PRO A 79 -4.72 15.37 -9.51
C PRO A 79 -3.88 14.12 -9.78
N ALA A 80 -3.82 13.19 -8.83
CA ALA A 80 -3.07 11.93 -9.00
C ALA A 80 -3.74 11.04 -10.05
N ASN A 81 -5.07 10.99 -10.05
CA ASN A 81 -5.86 10.25 -11.04
C ASN A 81 -5.74 10.83 -12.45
N ASP A 82 -5.82 12.16 -12.58
CA ASP A 82 -5.62 12.87 -13.84
C ASP A 82 -4.22 12.62 -14.41
N CYS A 83 -3.20 12.67 -13.54
CA CYS A 83 -1.84 12.33 -13.91
C CYS A 83 -1.73 10.87 -14.40
N LEU A 84 -2.35 9.91 -13.72
CA LEU A 84 -2.39 8.52 -14.18
C LEU A 84 -3.13 8.35 -15.50
N TRP A 85 -4.08 9.22 -15.84
CA TRP A 85 -4.80 9.15 -17.10
C TRP A 85 -4.06 9.84 -18.26
N HIS A 86 -3.65 11.09 -18.07
CA HIS A 86 -3.15 11.94 -19.15
C HIS A 86 -1.62 12.02 -19.21
N HIS A 87 -0.94 11.73 -18.10
CA HIS A 87 0.49 11.91 -17.93
C HIS A 87 1.15 10.71 -17.25
N THR A 88 0.67 9.49 -17.53
CA THR A 88 1.11 8.26 -16.87
C THR A 88 2.63 8.11 -16.99
N PRO A 89 3.38 8.12 -15.87
CA PRO A 89 4.82 7.91 -15.92
C PRO A 89 5.13 6.45 -16.26
N GLU A 90 6.26 6.21 -16.93
CA GLU A 90 6.74 4.86 -17.16
C GLU A 90 7.36 4.26 -15.89
N PRO A 91 7.12 2.98 -15.58
CA PRO A 91 7.84 2.31 -14.50
C PRO A 91 9.32 2.17 -14.87
N THR A 92 10.18 2.29 -13.87
CA THR A 92 11.64 2.16 -14.00
C THR A 92 12.15 0.90 -13.30
N THR A 93 11.26 0.16 -12.65
CA THR A 93 11.57 -1.03 -11.85
C THR A 93 10.52 -2.12 -12.04
N LEU A 94 10.88 -3.37 -11.73
CA LEU A 94 9.92 -4.47 -11.62
C LEU A 94 8.88 -4.24 -10.51
N ARG A 95 9.20 -3.45 -9.48
CA ARG A 95 8.22 -3.01 -8.48
C ARG A 95 7.13 -2.16 -9.13
N GLY A 96 7.50 -1.18 -9.94
CA GLY A 96 6.56 -0.35 -10.70
C GLY A 96 5.66 -1.16 -11.61
N VAL A 97 6.22 -2.14 -12.32
CA VAL A 97 5.44 -3.10 -13.12
C VAL A 97 4.46 -3.89 -12.25
N ALA A 98 4.91 -4.41 -11.09
CA ALA A 98 4.04 -5.17 -10.20
C ALA A 98 2.88 -4.31 -9.66
N GLU A 99 3.15 -3.07 -9.22
CA GLU A 99 2.08 -2.17 -8.76
C GLU A 99 1.12 -1.78 -9.87
N ALA A 100 1.62 -1.53 -11.09
CA ALA A 100 0.78 -1.28 -12.25
C ALA A 100 -0.21 -2.43 -12.53
N MET A 101 0.27 -3.67 -12.42
CA MET A 101 -0.57 -4.86 -12.61
C MET A 101 -1.58 -5.03 -11.47
N ARG A 102 -1.21 -4.74 -10.21
CA ARG A 102 -2.14 -4.78 -9.08
C ARG A 102 -3.24 -3.74 -9.23
N TYR A 103 -2.86 -2.50 -9.53
CA TYR A 103 -3.79 -1.40 -9.79
C TYR A 103 -4.83 -1.78 -10.86
N ALA A 104 -4.37 -2.31 -12.00
CA ALA A 104 -5.28 -2.70 -13.08
C ALA A 104 -6.25 -3.84 -12.70
N ILE A 105 -5.84 -4.75 -11.81
CA ILE A 105 -6.69 -5.82 -11.28
C ILE A 105 -7.70 -5.26 -10.27
N GLU A 106 -7.25 -4.41 -9.36
CA GLU A 106 -8.05 -3.87 -8.24
C GLU A 106 -9.14 -2.90 -8.71
N GLU A 107 -8.88 -2.08 -9.72
CA GLU A 107 -9.90 -1.18 -10.30
C GLU A 107 -10.93 -1.95 -11.17
N GLU A 108 -10.84 -3.29 -11.27
CA GLU A 108 -11.65 -4.13 -12.18
C GLU A 108 -11.64 -3.60 -13.64
N ALA A 109 -10.56 -2.92 -14.00
CA ALA A 109 -10.57 -1.85 -14.99
C ALA A 109 -10.05 -2.28 -16.37
N PHE A 110 -10.16 -3.56 -16.75
CA PHE A 110 -9.85 -3.98 -18.13
C PHE A 110 -10.74 -3.31 -19.21
N LEU A 111 -11.73 -2.50 -18.80
CA LEU A 111 -12.58 -1.66 -19.66
C LEU A 111 -12.42 -0.14 -19.42
N ASP A 112 -11.59 0.29 -18.46
CA ASP A 112 -11.36 1.71 -18.15
C ASP A 112 -10.00 2.20 -18.74
N ARG A 113 -9.99 3.44 -19.23
CA ARG A 113 -8.88 4.06 -19.95
C ARG A 113 -7.64 4.23 -19.06
N VAL A 114 -7.81 4.41 -17.75
CA VAL A 114 -6.69 4.59 -16.82
C VAL A 114 -5.91 3.28 -16.65
N ALA A 115 -6.60 2.18 -16.35
CA ALA A 115 -5.93 0.88 -16.25
C ALA A 115 -5.34 0.41 -17.58
N GLU A 116 -5.97 0.72 -18.72
CA GLU A 116 -5.37 0.44 -20.04
C GLU A 116 -4.02 1.16 -20.20
N SER A 117 -3.92 2.44 -19.81
CA SER A 117 -2.66 3.20 -19.85
C SER A 117 -1.61 2.60 -18.91
N VAL A 118 -2.00 2.22 -17.70
CA VAL A 118 -1.11 1.61 -16.70
C VAL A 118 -0.56 0.26 -17.18
N VAL A 119 -1.40 -0.60 -17.78
CA VAL A 119 -0.97 -1.88 -18.37
C VAL A 119 -0.04 -1.66 -19.56
N LYS A 120 -0.31 -0.70 -20.44
CA LYS A 120 0.58 -0.36 -21.56
C LYS A 120 1.97 0.07 -21.09
N ALA A 121 2.04 0.90 -20.05
CA ALA A 121 3.31 1.34 -19.47
C ALA A 121 4.11 0.16 -18.87
N ALA A 122 3.42 -0.75 -18.16
CA ALA A 122 4.03 -1.95 -17.61
C ALA A 122 4.60 -2.88 -18.70
N LEU A 123 3.84 -3.09 -19.79
CA LEU A 123 4.28 -3.89 -20.93
C LEU A 123 5.50 -3.28 -21.64
N ALA A 124 5.53 -1.95 -21.80
CA ALA A 124 6.66 -1.26 -22.42
C ALA A 124 7.97 -1.48 -21.66
N PHE A 125 7.95 -1.52 -20.32
CA PHE A 125 9.12 -1.86 -19.53
C PHE A 125 9.57 -3.31 -19.77
N LEU A 126 8.65 -4.27 -19.71
CA LEU A 126 8.96 -5.69 -19.92
C LEU A 126 9.54 -5.95 -21.31
N ASP A 127 9.02 -5.29 -22.34
CA ASP A 127 9.52 -5.39 -23.71
C ASP A 127 10.98 -4.91 -23.85
N ARG A 128 11.40 -3.93 -23.04
CA ARG A 128 12.80 -3.47 -23.01
C ARG A 128 13.71 -4.50 -22.34
N GLU A 129 13.30 -5.03 -21.19
CA GLU A 129 14.07 -6.04 -20.45
C GLU A 129 14.24 -7.36 -21.22
N VAL A 130 13.25 -7.76 -22.03
CA VAL A 130 13.34 -8.98 -22.85
C VAL A 130 14.30 -8.80 -24.05
N ARG A 131 14.53 -7.56 -24.50
CA ARG A 131 15.37 -7.25 -25.67
C ARG A 131 16.82 -6.88 -25.30
N SER A 132 17.13 -6.69 -24.02
CA SER A 132 18.49 -6.45 -23.50
C SER A 132 19.24 -7.75 -23.25
#